data_AF-A0A2A5CLQ1-F1
#
_entry.id   AF-A0A2A5CLQ1-F1
#
_cell.length_a   1.000
_cell.length_b   1.000
_cell.length_c   1.000
_cell.angle_alpha   90.00
_cell.angle_beta   90.00
_cell.angle_gamma   90.00
#
_symmetry.space_group_name_H-M   'P 1'
#
loop_
_entity.id
_entity.type
_entity.pdbx_description
1 polymer ?
#
loop_
_entity_poly.entity_id
_entity_poly.type
_entity_poly.pdbx_seq_one_letter_code
_entity_poly.pdbx_strand_id
1 'polypeptide(L)'
;MIGIGDRHCQLAVYIANRPPLDEYQDRETIIPTVDGELARIGRETGNHWRKIINIYAKLGFLLDSQSFATWQNYRDSHLLTEGSAQALLFD
;
A
#
# COMPACT_ATOMS: atom_id res chain seq x y z
N MET A 1 3.56 8.27 12.84
CA MET A 1 3.60 7.72 11.47
C MET A 1 2.18 7.34 11.10
N ILE A 2 1.61 8.11 10.16
CA ILE A 2 0.26 7.90 9.66
C ILE A 2 0.39 7.31 8.26
N GLY A 3 -0.30 6.20 7.96
CA GLY A 3 -0.11 5.53 6.69
C GLY A 3 -0.89 4.23 6.54
N ILE A 4 -0.53 3.51 5.48
CA ILE A 4 -1.03 2.18 5.16
C ILE A 4 0.19 1.27 5.07
N GLY A 5 0.19 0.12 5.74
CA GLY A 5 1.31 -0.81 5.67
C GLY A 5 1.71 -1.44 7.00
N ASP A 6 2.85 -2.11 6.95
CA ASP A 6 3.47 -2.72 8.11
C ASP A 6 4.11 -1.66 9.03
N ARG A 7 3.76 -1.69 10.31
CA ARG A 7 4.37 -0.83 11.35
C ARG A 7 5.87 -1.09 11.54
N HIS A 8 6.34 -2.28 11.16
CA HIS A 8 7.73 -2.71 11.19
C HIS A 8 8.38 -2.62 9.81
N CYS A 9 8.04 -1.58 9.04
CA CYS A 9 8.55 -1.41 7.68
C CYS A 9 10.07 -1.23 7.61
N GLN A 10 10.69 -1.84 6.60
CA GLN A 10 12.06 -1.60 6.18
C GLN A 10 12.11 -0.68 4.95
N LEU A 11 11.03 -0.68 4.15
CA LEU A 11 10.84 0.23 3.03
C LEU A 11 9.60 1.08 3.26
N ALA A 12 9.77 2.39 3.40
CA ALA A 12 8.68 3.35 3.50
C ALA A 12 8.72 4.33 2.33
N VAL A 13 7.57 4.55 1.70
CA VAL A 13 7.36 5.60 0.69
C VAL A 13 6.45 6.67 1.28
N TYR A 14 6.85 7.93 1.17
CA TYR A 14 6.05 9.06 1.64
C TYR A 14 5.33 9.74 0.49
N ILE A 15 4.04 10.04 0.66
CA ILE A 15 3.25 10.86 -0.25
C ILE A 15 2.39 11.86 0.53
N ALA A 16 2.24 13.09 0.03
CA ALA A 16 1.53 14.13 0.77
C ALA A 16 0.01 13.88 0.90
N ASN A 17 -0.57 13.08 0.01
CA ASN A 17 -2.03 12.90 -0.06
C ASN A 17 -2.44 11.58 0.58
N ARG A 18 -3.57 11.59 1.30
CA ARG A 18 -4.26 10.41 1.82
C ARG A 18 -5.35 9.94 0.85
N PRO A 19 -5.76 8.66 0.86
CA PRO A 19 -6.91 8.23 0.08
C PRO A 19 -8.15 9.03 0.51
N PRO A 20 -8.93 9.60 -0.43
CA PRO A 20 -10.14 10.37 -0.12
C PRO A 20 -11.31 9.46 0.27
N LEU A 21 -11.10 8.61 1.27
CA LEU A 21 -12.11 7.77 1.90
C LEU A 21 -12.09 8.08 3.39
N ASP A 22 -13.25 8.18 4.02
CA ASP A 22 -13.43 8.66 5.39
C ASP A 22 -12.50 7.96 6.37
N GLU A 23 -12.33 6.65 6.19
CA GLU A 23 -11.48 5.85 7.05
C GLU A 23 -10.00 6.21 6.97
N TYR A 24 -9.48 6.89 5.93
CA TYR A 24 -8.08 7.35 5.88
C TYR A 24 -7.93 8.85 6.16
N GLN A 25 -9.01 9.63 6.18
CA GLN A 25 -8.92 11.06 6.47
C GLN A 25 -8.62 11.30 7.94
N ASP A 26 -9.38 10.67 8.85
CA ASP A 26 -9.27 10.87 10.29
C ASP A 26 -8.27 9.92 10.99
N ARG A 27 -7.53 9.11 10.22
CA ARG A 27 -6.59 8.13 10.79
C ARG A 27 -5.32 8.81 11.31
N GLU A 28 -4.86 8.34 12.47
CA GLU A 28 -3.63 8.80 13.14
C GLU A 28 -2.55 7.72 13.28
N THR A 29 -2.80 6.51 12.77
CA THR A 29 -1.88 5.38 12.88
C THR A 29 -1.67 4.68 11.55
N ILE A 30 -0.51 4.05 11.38
CA ILE A 30 -0.29 3.10 10.29
C ILE A 30 -1.12 1.82 10.52
N ILE A 31 -1.80 1.35 9.47
CA ILE A 31 -2.58 0.11 9.52
C ILE A 31 -2.25 -0.73 8.28
N PRO A 32 -1.94 -2.02 8.45
CA PRO A 32 -1.70 -2.90 7.32
C PRO A 32 -2.98 -3.14 6.52
N THR A 33 -2.85 -3.33 5.21
CA THR A 33 -4.00 -3.66 4.38
C THR A 33 -4.45 -5.09 4.58
N VAL A 34 -5.76 -5.30 4.47
CA VAL A 34 -6.36 -6.62 4.34
C VAL A 34 -6.66 -6.98 2.88
N ASP A 35 -6.97 -8.25 2.62
CA ASP A 35 -7.28 -8.77 1.29
C ASP A 35 -8.34 -7.91 0.57
N GLY A 36 -7.99 -7.47 -0.64
CA GLY A 36 -8.86 -6.66 -1.49
C GLY A 36 -8.94 -5.17 -1.14
N GLU A 37 -8.32 -4.71 -0.06
CA GLU A 37 -8.37 -3.30 0.35
C GLU A 37 -7.68 -2.38 -0.65
N LEU A 38 -6.50 -2.74 -1.15
CA LEU A 38 -5.81 -1.97 -2.20
C LEU A 38 -6.62 -1.88 -3.49
N ALA A 39 -7.30 -2.96 -3.86
CA ALA A 39 -8.20 -2.98 -5.01
C ALA A 39 -9.42 -2.06 -4.78
N ARG A 40 -9.96 -2.06 -3.56
CA ARG A 40 -11.04 -1.16 -3.14
C ARG A 40 -10.63 0.31 -3.22
N ILE A 41 -9.49 0.67 -2.63
CA ILE A 41 -8.94 2.03 -2.69
C ILE A 41 -8.81 2.46 -4.16
N GLY A 42 -8.17 1.66 -5.00
CA GLY A 42 -7.97 1.99 -6.42
C GLY A 42 -9.28 2.15 -7.21
N ARG A 43 -10.34 1.41 -6.84
CA ARG A 43 -11.67 1.50 -7.46
C ARG A 43 -12.44 2.74 -6.99
N GLU A 44 -12.43 3.03 -5.69
CA GLU A 44 -13.26 4.06 -5.06
C GLU A 44 -12.65 5.46 -5.16
N THR A 45 -11.33 5.57 -5.25
CA THR A 45 -10.61 6.86 -5.28
C THR A 45 -10.07 7.23 -6.67
N GLY A 46 -10.26 6.36 -7.66
CA GLY A 46 -9.97 6.60 -9.06
C GLY A 46 -8.52 6.40 -9.49
N ASN A 47 -8.21 6.93 -10.68
CA ASN A 47 -7.00 6.59 -11.42
C ASN A 47 -5.68 6.98 -10.73
N HIS A 48 -5.69 8.01 -9.89
CA HIS A 48 -4.50 8.51 -9.22
C HIS A 48 -3.93 7.48 -8.23
N TRP A 49 -4.75 7.03 -7.28
CA TRP A 49 -4.36 6.01 -6.29
C TRP A 49 -4.03 4.67 -6.90
N ARG A 50 -4.80 4.23 -7.91
CA ARG A 50 -4.48 3.01 -8.65
C ARG A 50 -3.07 3.06 -9.26
N LYS A 51 -2.60 4.22 -9.72
CA LYS A 51 -1.23 4.38 -10.23
C LYS A 51 -0.19 4.30 -9.11
N ILE A 52 -0.41 4.98 -7.99
CA ILE A 52 0.49 4.93 -6.82
C ILE A 52 0.69 3.48 -6.37
N ILE A 53 -0.42 2.77 -6.13
CA ILE A 53 -0.40 1.36 -5.69
C ILE A 53 0.34 0.48 -6.71
N ASN A 54 0.04 0.63 -8.01
CA ASN A 54 0.69 -0.19 -9.04
C ASN A 54 2.19 0.11 -9.19
N ILE A 55 2.62 1.36 -9.05
CA ILE A 55 4.04 1.72 -9.11
C ILE A 55 4.76 1.15 -7.90
N TYR A 56 4.17 1.24 -6.71
CA TYR A 56 4.77 0.67 -5.51
C TYR A 56 4.84 -0.86 -5.59
N ALA A 57 3.79 -1.53 -6.07
CA ALA A 57 3.82 -2.98 -6.31
C ALA A 57 4.96 -3.40 -7.23
N LYS A 58 5.17 -2.68 -8.33
CA LYS A 58 6.25 -2.96 -9.27
C LYS A 58 7.62 -2.73 -8.64
N LEU A 59 7.78 -1.67 -7.85
CA LEU A 59 9.01 -1.42 -7.12
C LEU A 59 9.31 -2.54 -6.11
N GLY A 60 8.34 -2.87 -5.25
CA GLY A 60 8.47 -3.94 -4.27
C GLY A 60 8.81 -5.27 -4.93
N PHE A 61 8.06 -5.64 -5.97
CA PHE A 61 8.30 -6.86 -6.74
C PHE A 61 9.69 -6.94 -7.40
N LEU A 62 10.23 -5.80 -7.88
CA LEU A 62 11.58 -5.74 -8.45
C LEU A 62 12.69 -5.86 -7.40
N LEU A 63 12.42 -5.41 -6.16
CA LEU A 63 13.36 -5.52 -5.04
C LEU A 63 13.36 -6.93 -4.47
N ASP A 64 12.18 -7.48 -4.22
CA ASP A 64 11.97 -8.84 -3.78
C ASP A 64 10.58 -9.30 -4.21
N SER A 65 10.53 -10.30 -5.10
CA SER A 65 9.27 -10.81 -5.61
C SER A 65 8.50 -11.63 -4.58
N GLN A 66 9.10 -11.99 -3.44
CA GLN A 66 8.48 -12.83 -2.40
C GLN A 66 7.91 -14.14 -2.98
N SER A 67 8.58 -14.67 -4.01
CA SER A 67 8.16 -15.85 -4.80
C SER A 67 6.84 -15.71 -5.58
N PHE A 68 6.27 -14.51 -5.69
CA PHE A 68 5.14 -14.27 -6.58
C PHE A 68 5.57 -14.29 -8.05
N ALA A 69 4.72 -14.82 -8.92
CA ALA A 69 5.01 -14.91 -10.36
C ALA A 69 4.86 -13.56 -11.09
N THR A 70 4.04 -12.65 -10.55
CA THR A 70 3.72 -11.37 -11.18
C THR A 70 3.62 -10.28 -10.12
N TRP A 71 3.90 -9.04 -10.52
CA TRP A 71 3.73 -7.88 -9.64
C TRP A 71 2.25 -7.66 -9.24
N GLN A 72 1.29 -8.16 -10.04
CA GLN A 72 -0.14 -8.10 -9.71
C GLN A 72 -0.47 -9.02 -8.53
N ASN A 73 0.02 -10.26 -8.53
CA ASN A 73 -0.18 -11.18 -7.41
C ASN A 73 0.52 -10.65 -6.15
N TYR A 74 1.73 -10.10 -6.31
CA TYR A 74 2.43 -9.42 -5.23
C TYR A 74 1.62 -8.25 -4.65
N ARG A 75 1.06 -7.39 -5.51
CA ARG A 75 0.22 -6.26 -5.09
C ARG A 75 -0.97 -6.74 -4.26
N ASP A 76 -1.65 -7.77 -4.75
CA ASP A 76 -2.94 -8.18 -4.20
C ASP A 76 -2.80 -9.02 -2.93
N SER A 77 -1.65 -9.65 -2.70
CA SER A 77 -1.42 -10.57 -1.57
C SER A 77 -0.32 -10.19 -0.59
N HIS A 78 0.52 -9.19 -0.89
CA HIS A 78 1.69 -8.87 -0.06
C HIS A 78 1.94 -7.38 0.13
N LEU A 79 1.76 -6.55 -0.89
CA LEU A 79 2.05 -5.12 -0.78
C LEU A 79 1.25 -4.49 0.38
N LEU A 80 1.95 -3.82 1.32
CA LEU A 80 1.37 -3.11 2.47
C LEU A 80 0.54 -3.97 3.44
N THR A 81 0.62 -5.31 3.36
CA THR A 81 0.02 -6.19 4.36
C THR A 81 0.89 -6.26 5.62
N GLU A 82 0.35 -6.87 6.68
CA GLU A 82 1.15 -7.17 7.87
C GLU A 82 2.31 -8.12 7.49
N GLY A 83 3.52 -7.86 8.00
CA GLY A 83 4.70 -8.64 7.68
C GLY A 83 5.32 -8.36 6.29
N SER A 84 4.76 -7.44 5.51
CA SER A 84 5.33 -7.03 4.22
C SER A 84 6.61 -6.21 4.34
N ALA A 85 6.92 -5.72 5.56
CA ALA A 85 7.98 -4.76 5.81
C ALA A 85 7.87 -3.50 4.92
N GLN A 86 6.67 -3.16 4.45
CA GLN A 86 6.41 -2.03 3.55
C GLN A 86 5.36 -1.08 4.10
N ALA A 87 5.60 0.22 3.95
CA ALA A 87 4.68 1.27 4.38
C ALA A 87 4.53 2.39 3.34
N LEU A 88 3.30 2.87 3.18
CA LEU A 88 2.97 4.10 2.47
C LEU A 88 2.52 5.14 3.50
N LEU A 89 3.36 6.15 3.72
CA LEU A 89 3.20 7.16 4.77
C LEU A 89 2.62 8.46 4.19
N PHE A 90 1.87 9.18 5.03
CA PHE A 90 1.19 10.43 4.67
C PHE A 90 1.59 11.63 5.53
N ASP A 91 2.28 11.39 6.65
CA ASP A 91 2.78 12.38 7.61
C ASP A 91 4.02 11.82 8.34
#